data_AF-A0A7S0B2Y0-F1
#
_entry.id   AF-A0A7S0B2Y0-F1
#
_cell.length_a   1.000
_cell.length_b   1.000
_cell.length_c   1.000
_cell.angle_alpha   90.00
_cell.angle_beta   90.00
_cell.angle_gamma   90.00
#
_symmetry.space_group_name_H-M   'P 1'
#
loop_
_entity.id
_entity.type
_entity.pdbx_description
1 polymer ?
#
loop_
_entity_poly.entity_id
_entity_poly.type
_entity_poly.pdbx_seq_one_letter_code
_entity_poly.pdbx_strand_id
1 'polypeptide(L)'
;SGVDATLVLNRPMAFTLNDSIARLVLFGAYQGDLSPEEMELLVKFSIAFDKEIYCYLGGPDELDQNACILHGIADLKGSKEIAPNTGIFLGHRAAIEAAVTQIMQGMHSPSDFRFFVGKHRYLDGRLDLECVLGKYQPIACSRPIALKQCKALPKPLFHEVMELCGGELAELSKLELMKRDDVQLESVDDD
;
A
#
# COMPACT_ATOMS: atom_id res chain seq x y z
N SER A 1 -15.63 15.25 -15.18
CA SER A 1 -15.61 13.83 -14.78
C SER A 1 -14.38 13.61 -13.93
N GLY A 2 -14.54 13.07 -12.71
CA GLY A 2 -13.40 12.74 -11.86
C GLY A 2 -12.64 11.54 -12.44
N VAL A 3 -11.33 11.50 -12.23
CA VAL A 3 -10.55 10.27 -12.41
C VAL A 3 -10.52 9.60 -11.05
N ASP A 4 -11.12 8.43 -10.95
CA ASP A 4 -11.05 7.61 -9.74
C ASP A 4 -9.76 6.78 -9.78
N ALA A 5 -9.18 6.52 -8.61
CA ALA A 5 -8.00 5.69 -8.50
C ALA A 5 -8.07 4.77 -7.28
N THR A 6 -7.49 3.58 -7.40
CA THR A 6 -7.39 2.62 -6.30
C THR A 6 -5.95 2.14 -6.12
N LEU A 7 -5.63 1.71 -4.90
CA LEU A 7 -4.35 1.13 -4.52
C LEU A 7 -4.58 -0.29 -4.00
N VAL A 8 -3.82 -1.25 -4.51
CA VAL A 8 -3.83 -2.63 -4.01
C VAL A 8 -3.01 -2.72 -2.71
N LEU A 9 -3.69 -2.93 -1.59
CA LEU A 9 -3.08 -2.94 -0.25
C LEU A 9 -2.24 -4.19 0.07
N ASN A 10 -2.51 -5.31 -0.59
CA ASN A 10 -1.97 -6.63 -0.23
C ASN A 10 -1.05 -7.23 -1.31
N ARG A 11 -0.35 -6.38 -2.08
CA ARG A 11 0.66 -6.82 -3.04
C ARG A 11 2.05 -6.31 -2.66
N PRO A 12 2.72 -6.94 -1.67
CA PRO A 12 4.05 -6.55 -1.25
C PRO A 12 5.04 -6.56 -2.40
N MET A 13 5.89 -5.53 -2.42
CA MET A 13 7.00 -5.40 -3.35
C MET A 13 8.33 -5.54 -2.62
N ALA A 14 8.51 -4.82 -1.51
CA ALA A 14 9.74 -4.87 -0.73
C ALA A 14 9.48 -4.55 0.75
N PHE A 15 10.17 -5.31 1.61
CA PHE A 15 10.26 -5.04 3.04
C PHE A 15 11.66 -4.62 3.51
N THR A 16 12.63 -4.69 2.60
CA THR A 16 14.01 -4.30 2.83
C THR A 16 14.36 -3.22 1.82
N LEU A 17 14.90 -2.12 2.31
CA LEU A 17 15.33 -1.01 1.48
C LEU A 17 16.69 -1.31 0.84
N ASN A 18 16.78 -1.08 -0.46
CA ASN A 18 18.01 -1.01 -1.23
C ASN A 18 17.96 0.20 -2.17
N ASP A 19 19.07 0.53 -2.83
CA ASP A 19 19.18 1.70 -3.71
C ASP A 19 18.10 1.71 -4.81
N SER A 20 17.85 0.55 -5.45
CA SER A 20 16.85 0.43 -6.52
C SER A 20 15.43 0.72 -6.03
N ILE A 21 15.05 0.21 -4.86
CA ILE A 21 13.74 0.48 -4.24
C ILE A 21 13.64 1.93 -3.79
N ALA A 22 14.70 2.50 -3.21
CA ALA A 22 14.74 3.90 -2.81
C ALA A 22 14.52 4.83 -4.00
N ARG A 23 15.25 4.58 -5.11
CA ARG A 23 15.10 5.33 -6.36
C ARG A 23 13.70 5.18 -6.95
N LEU A 24 13.17 3.95 -7.01
CA LEU A 24 11.83 3.71 -7.52
C LEU A 24 10.76 4.48 -6.72
N VAL A 25 10.86 4.45 -5.39
CA VAL A 25 9.92 5.13 -4.50
C VAL A 25 10.00 6.65 -4.66
N LEU A 26 11.20 7.22 -4.70
CA LEU A 26 11.40 8.66 -4.76
C LEU A 26 11.14 9.24 -6.16
N PHE A 27 11.42 8.47 -7.21
CA PHE A 27 11.61 9.02 -8.55
C PHE A 27 10.94 8.23 -9.69
N GLY A 28 10.37 7.05 -9.41
CA GLY A 28 9.73 6.20 -10.41
C GLY A 28 10.69 5.31 -11.20
N ALA A 29 10.15 4.47 -12.10
CA ALA A 29 10.90 3.40 -12.77
C ALA A 29 11.89 3.88 -13.86
N TYR A 30 11.71 5.09 -14.40
CA TYR A 30 12.50 5.59 -15.53
C TYR A 30 13.19 6.90 -15.16
N GLN A 31 14.45 6.82 -14.74
CA GLN A 31 15.25 7.99 -14.38
C GLN A 31 16.65 7.91 -14.98
N GLY A 32 17.10 9.05 -15.51
CA GLY A 32 18.49 9.27 -15.89
C GLY A 32 19.34 9.65 -14.68
N ASP A 33 20.36 10.47 -14.90
CA ASP A 33 21.21 10.96 -13.82
C ASP A 33 20.41 11.86 -12.85
N LEU A 34 20.61 11.65 -11.55
CA LEU A 34 19.97 12.42 -10.49
C LEU A 34 20.64 13.79 -10.33
N SER A 35 19.85 14.83 -10.09
CA SER A 35 20.36 16.13 -9.66
C SER A 35 21.05 16.04 -8.28
N PRO A 36 21.92 17.01 -7.92
CA PRO A 36 22.51 17.05 -6.57
C PRO A 36 21.47 17.04 -5.44
N GLU A 37 20.35 17.74 -5.61
CA GLU A 37 19.26 17.79 -4.64
C GLU A 37 18.55 16.43 -4.50
N GLU A 38 18.37 15.71 -5.61
CA GLU A 38 17.77 14.37 -5.60
C GLU A 38 18.72 13.33 -4.99
N MET A 39 20.01 13.44 -5.25
CA MET A 39 21.02 12.62 -4.58
C MET A 39 21.01 12.84 -3.07
N GLU A 40 20.91 14.09 -2.62
CA GLU A 40 20.80 14.41 -1.19
C GLU A 40 19.53 13.80 -0.58
N LEU A 41 18.39 13.91 -1.26
CA LEU A 41 17.14 13.30 -0.82
C LEU A 41 17.24 11.77 -0.75
N LEU A 42 17.85 11.13 -1.74
CA LEU A 42 18.08 9.68 -1.78
C LEU A 42 18.90 9.19 -0.58
N VAL A 43 19.97 9.93 -0.23
CA VAL A 43 20.81 9.64 0.93
C VAL A 43 20.02 9.78 2.23
N LYS A 44 19.30 10.91 2.40
CA LYS A 44 18.46 11.14 3.59
C LYS A 44 17.38 10.08 3.74
N PHE A 45 16.72 9.72 2.65
CA PHE A 45 15.70 8.67 2.64
C PHE A 45 16.29 7.31 3.08
N SER A 46 17.45 6.95 2.55
CA SER A 46 18.14 5.70 2.89
C SER A 46 18.55 5.64 4.36
N ILE A 47 18.99 6.77 4.92
CA ILE A 47 19.32 6.90 6.35
C ILE A 47 18.06 6.81 7.20
N ALA A 48 17.00 7.57 6.87
CA ALA A 48 15.78 7.65 7.66
C ALA A 48 15.08 6.29 7.76
N PHE A 49 14.99 5.56 6.65
CA PHE A 49 14.29 4.28 6.60
C PHE A 49 15.18 3.09 7.04
N ASP A 50 16.47 3.31 7.29
CA ASP A 50 17.43 2.34 7.86
C ASP A 50 17.18 0.86 7.48
N LYS A 51 17.29 0.57 6.18
CA LYS A 51 17.06 -0.76 5.56
C LYS A 51 15.64 -1.32 5.68
N GLU A 52 14.70 -0.67 6.36
CA GLU A 52 13.31 -1.10 6.48
C GLU A 52 12.39 -0.22 5.62
N ILE A 53 11.54 -0.86 4.82
CA ILE A 53 10.49 -0.16 4.06
C ILE A 53 9.25 -1.03 3.99
N TYR A 54 8.09 -0.43 3.77
CA TYR A 54 6.86 -1.16 3.49
C TYR A 54 6.34 -0.71 2.13
N CYS A 55 6.89 -1.30 1.07
CA CYS A 55 6.58 -0.94 -0.31
C CYS A 55 5.68 -1.99 -0.97
N TYR A 56 4.67 -1.52 -1.70
CA TYR A 56 3.65 -2.32 -2.36
C TYR A 56 3.48 -1.87 -3.81
N LEU A 57 3.02 -2.78 -4.66
CA LEU A 57 2.56 -2.42 -6.00
C LEU A 57 1.09 -2.00 -5.91
N GLY A 58 0.82 -0.71 -6.08
CA GLY A 58 -0.53 -0.15 -5.98
C GLY A 58 -1.40 -0.41 -7.22
N GLY A 59 -0.78 -0.57 -8.39
CA GLY A 59 -1.45 -0.92 -9.65
C GLY A 59 -0.52 -0.75 -10.85
N PRO A 60 -1.01 -1.00 -12.08
CA PRO A 60 -0.20 -1.01 -13.29
C PRO A 60 0.05 0.37 -13.90
N ASP A 61 -0.71 1.40 -13.50
CA ASP A 61 -0.62 2.74 -14.07
C ASP A 61 0.36 3.61 -13.26
N GLU A 62 0.97 4.61 -13.92
CA GLU A 62 1.87 5.59 -13.29
C GLU A 62 3.10 4.96 -12.58
N LEU A 63 3.62 3.84 -13.08
CA LEU A 63 4.83 3.19 -12.57
C LEU A 63 6.11 4.03 -12.79
N ASP A 64 6.05 4.97 -13.73
CA ASP A 64 7.09 5.95 -14.04
C ASP A 64 7.09 7.14 -13.07
N GLN A 65 6.07 7.27 -12.22
CA GLN A 65 5.95 8.34 -11.23
C GLN A 65 6.50 7.90 -9.87
N ASN A 66 6.84 8.87 -9.01
CA ASN A 66 7.19 8.58 -7.63
C ASN A 66 6.03 7.89 -6.89
N ALA A 67 6.35 7.05 -5.93
CA ALA A 67 5.35 6.38 -5.11
C ALA A 67 4.46 7.40 -4.36
N CYS A 68 3.23 6.98 -4.06
CA CYS A 68 2.45 7.64 -3.02
C CYS A 68 2.70 7.00 -1.66
N ILE A 69 2.53 7.78 -0.59
CA ILE A 69 2.73 7.37 0.79
C ILE A 69 1.39 7.39 1.53
N LEU A 70 1.04 6.27 2.15
CA LEU A 70 -0.15 6.10 2.99
C LEU A 70 0.26 5.98 4.46
N HIS A 71 -0.38 6.75 5.34
CA HIS A 71 -0.04 6.80 6.76
C HIS A 71 -1.23 7.29 7.62
N GLY A 72 -1.06 7.25 8.95
CA GLY A 72 -2.06 7.68 9.93
C GLY A 72 -1.76 8.99 10.65
N ILE A 73 -0.74 9.72 10.22
CA ILE A 73 -0.22 10.91 10.91
C ILE A 73 -0.99 12.15 10.45
N ALA A 74 -1.66 12.83 11.37
CA ALA A 74 -2.33 14.08 11.09
C ALA A 74 -1.31 15.18 10.74
N ASP A 75 -1.69 16.09 9.85
CA ASP A 75 -0.92 17.30 9.50
C ASP A 75 0.47 17.05 8.91
N LEU A 76 0.77 15.84 8.41
CA LEU A 76 1.98 15.61 7.62
C LEU A 76 1.94 16.48 6.36
N LYS A 77 2.91 17.39 6.22
CA LYS A 77 2.99 18.30 5.08
C LYS A 77 2.96 17.52 3.77
N GLY A 78 2.10 17.94 2.83
CA GLY A 78 1.99 17.32 1.51
C GLY A 78 1.08 16.10 1.47
N SER A 79 0.44 15.74 2.59
CA SER A 79 -0.58 14.70 2.65
C SER A 79 -1.99 15.28 2.74
N LYS A 80 -2.96 14.52 2.27
CA LYS A 80 -4.40 14.81 2.35
C LYS A 80 -5.13 13.59 2.92
N GLU A 81 -6.09 13.84 3.80
CA GLU A 81 -6.98 12.79 4.28
C GLU A 81 -7.84 12.25 3.13
N ILE A 82 -7.94 10.92 2.99
CA ILE A 82 -8.66 10.30 1.87
C ILE A 82 -10.17 10.56 1.95
N ALA A 83 -10.71 10.64 3.16
CA ALA A 83 -12.08 11.03 3.46
C ALA A 83 -12.17 11.56 4.90
N PRO A 84 -13.12 12.45 5.21
CA PRO A 84 -13.21 13.06 6.54
C PRO A 84 -13.31 12.04 7.67
N ASN A 85 -12.54 12.26 8.75
CA ASN A 85 -12.55 11.47 9.99
C ASN A 85 -12.12 10.00 9.81
N THR A 86 -11.47 9.65 8.71
CA THR A 86 -10.86 8.32 8.55
C THR A 86 -9.53 8.23 9.26
N GLY A 87 -8.83 9.36 9.40
CA GLY A 87 -7.45 9.44 9.84
C GLY A 87 -6.49 8.68 8.93
N ILE A 88 -6.86 8.48 7.67
CA ILE A 88 -6.03 7.83 6.66
C ILE A 88 -5.60 8.91 5.67
N PHE A 89 -4.29 9.09 5.55
CA PHE A 89 -3.70 10.17 4.78
C PHE A 89 -2.88 9.61 3.63
N LEU A 90 -3.03 10.24 2.46
CA LEU A 90 -2.27 9.93 1.26
C LEU A 90 -1.48 11.16 0.83
N GLY A 91 -0.22 10.97 0.48
CA GLY A 91 0.63 12.02 -0.07
C GLY A 91 1.53 11.50 -1.19
N HIS A 92 2.28 12.41 -1.79
CA HIS A 92 3.29 12.13 -2.83
C HIS A 92 4.65 12.67 -2.37
N ARG A 93 5.49 13.18 -3.29
CA ARG A 93 6.86 13.63 -3.03
C ARG A 93 7.01 14.51 -1.79
N ALA A 94 6.21 15.57 -1.65
CA ALA A 94 6.28 16.47 -0.49
C ALA A 94 6.01 15.77 0.85
N ALA A 95 5.11 14.77 0.87
CA ALA A 95 4.83 13.97 2.06
C ALA A 95 5.95 12.99 2.37
N ILE A 96 6.61 12.44 1.34
CA ILE A 96 7.79 11.59 1.52
C ILE A 96 8.94 12.40 2.13
N GLU A 97 9.22 13.59 1.62
CA GLU A 97 10.24 14.50 2.16
C GLU A 97 9.94 14.89 3.62
N ALA A 98 8.66 15.15 3.94
CA ALA A 98 8.22 15.40 5.31
C ALA A 98 8.43 14.17 6.20
N ALA A 99 8.04 12.98 5.75
CA ALA A 99 8.23 11.74 6.49
C ALA A 99 9.71 11.47 6.81
N VAL A 100 10.60 11.62 5.83
CA VAL A 100 12.06 11.52 6.01
C VAL A 100 12.53 12.45 7.13
N THR A 101 12.12 13.72 7.07
CA THR A 101 12.49 14.72 8.08
C THR A 101 12.01 14.32 9.47
N GLN A 102 10.76 13.87 9.60
CA GLN A 102 10.19 13.52 10.90
C GLN A 102 10.79 12.23 11.49
N ILE A 103 11.14 11.25 10.65
CA ILE A 103 11.85 10.03 11.10
C ILE A 103 13.26 10.37 11.56
N MET A 104 14.00 11.19 10.81
CA MET A 104 15.35 11.63 11.20
C MET A 104 15.35 12.45 12.50
N GLN A 105 14.24 13.12 12.82
CA GLN A 105 14.02 13.83 14.08
C GLN A 105 13.55 12.90 15.22
N GLY A 106 13.33 11.61 14.96
CA GLY A 106 12.88 10.63 15.95
C GLY A 106 11.40 10.76 16.32
N MET A 107 10.58 11.48 15.55
CA MET A 107 9.16 11.68 15.84
C MET A 107 8.28 10.52 15.36
N HIS A 108 8.71 9.83 14.30
CA HIS A 108 8.01 8.67 13.74
C HIS A 108 8.98 7.57 13.34
N SER A 109 8.45 6.37 13.16
CA SER A 109 9.20 5.20 12.71
C SER A 109 8.99 4.97 11.21
N PRO A 110 9.95 4.33 10.51
CA PRO A 110 9.74 3.83 9.15
C PRO A 110 8.46 2.99 8.99
N SER A 111 8.12 2.25 10.06
CA SER A 111 6.97 1.35 10.13
C SER A 111 5.60 2.05 10.16
N ASP A 112 5.57 3.37 10.31
CA ASP A 112 4.34 4.19 10.27
C ASP A 112 3.87 4.50 8.84
N PHE A 113 4.70 4.20 7.83
CA PHE A 113 4.48 4.59 6.43
C PHE A 113 4.36 3.39 5.50
N ARG A 114 3.47 3.47 4.51
CA ARG A 114 3.33 2.49 3.41
C ARG A 114 3.55 3.21 2.10
N PHE A 115 4.39 2.65 1.23
CA PHE A 115 4.64 3.19 -0.10
C PHE A 115 3.94 2.36 -1.15
N PHE A 116 3.30 3.01 -2.11
CA PHE A 116 2.65 2.35 -3.23
C PHE A 116 3.23 2.88 -4.54
N VAL A 117 3.86 1.97 -5.29
CA VAL A 117 4.33 2.23 -6.65
C VAL A 117 3.19 1.96 -7.62
N GLY A 118 2.87 2.95 -8.44
CA GLY A 118 1.73 2.93 -9.34
C GLY A 118 0.37 2.86 -8.64
N LYS A 119 -0.68 2.86 -9.45
CA LYS A 119 -2.08 2.74 -9.01
C LYS A 119 -2.95 2.19 -10.15
N HIS A 120 -4.21 1.90 -9.87
CA HIS A 120 -5.20 1.70 -10.91
C HIS A 120 -5.92 3.02 -11.19
N ARG A 121 -6.04 3.41 -12.45
CA ARG A 121 -6.83 4.56 -12.88
C ARG A 121 -8.10 4.12 -13.57
N TYR A 122 -9.19 4.80 -13.24
CA TYR A 122 -10.49 4.59 -13.85
C TYR A 122 -10.91 5.88 -14.54
N LEU A 123 -11.25 5.76 -15.81
CA LEU A 123 -11.78 6.86 -16.62
C LEU A 123 -13.30 6.70 -16.74
N ASP A 124 -14.00 7.81 -16.92
CA ASP A 124 -15.39 7.84 -17.34
C ASP A 124 -16.35 6.98 -16.49
N GLY A 125 -16.20 7.01 -15.16
CA GLY A 125 -17.05 6.26 -14.22
C GLY A 125 -16.87 4.74 -14.30
N ARG A 126 -15.75 4.27 -14.87
CA ARG A 126 -15.49 2.84 -15.03
C ARG A 126 -15.49 2.08 -13.70
N LEU A 127 -15.01 2.70 -12.62
CA LEU A 127 -15.03 2.08 -11.30
C LEU A 127 -16.47 1.80 -10.84
N ASP A 128 -17.36 2.77 -11.00
CA ASP A 128 -18.78 2.61 -10.66
C ASP A 128 -19.42 1.48 -11.46
N LEU A 129 -19.14 1.41 -12.77
CA LEU A 129 -19.61 0.31 -13.61
C LEU A 129 -19.09 -1.06 -13.13
N GLU A 130 -17.83 -1.15 -12.74
CA GLU A 130 -17.25 -2.41 -12.26
C GLU A 130 -17.82 -2.83 -10.89
N CYS A 131 -18.21 -1.87 -10.04
CA CYS A 131 -19.00 -2.13 -8.85
C CYS A 131 -20.41 -2.66 -9.21
N VAL A 132 -21.12 -2.00 -10.14
CA VAL A 132 -22.46 -2.42 -10.58
C VAL A 132 -22.45 -3.80 -11.22
N LEU A 133 -21.40 -4.14 -11.97
CA LEU A 133 -21.22 -5.46 -12.58
C LEU A 133 -20.76 -6.54 -11.59
N GLY A 134 -20.60 -6.20 -10.30
CA GLY A 134 -20.19 -7.14 -9.26
C GLY A 134 -18.72 -7.57 -9.34
N LYS A 135 -17.88 -6.88 -10.11
CA LYS A 135 -16.43 -7.13 -10.10
C LYS A 135 -15.76 -6.64 -8.83
N TYR A 136 -16.25 -5.53 -8.29
CA TYR A 136 -15.82 -4.97 -7.02
C TYR A 136 -16.99 -4.82 -6.07
N GLN A 137 -16.76 -5.13 -4.79
CA GLN A 137 -17.72 -4.93 -3.72
C GLN A 137 -17.21 -3.79 -2.82
N PRO A 138 -17.77 -2.59 -2.89
CA PRO A 138 -17.40 -1.52 -1.99
C PRO A 138 -17.83 -1.87 -0.56
N ILE A 139 -16.92 -1.68 0.38
CA ILE A 139 -17.10 -1.90 1.81
C ILE A 139 -16.51 -0.72 2.58
N ALA A 140 -17.03 -0.44 3.77
CA ALA A 140 -16.46 0.58 4.63
C ALA A 140 -15.04 0.18 5.04
N CYS A 141 -14.08 1.09 4.84
CA CYS A 141 -12.70 0.86 5.19
C CYS A 141 -12.43 1.27 6.63
N SER A 142 -11.77 0.40 7.41
CA SER A 142 -11.27 0.77 8.74
C SER A 142 -9.79 1.15 8.67
N ARG A 143 -9.41 2.17 9.44
CA ARG A 143 -8.01 2.64 9.52
C ARG A 143 -7.01 1.53 9.86
N PRO A 144 -7.27 0.59 10.81
CA PRO A 144 -6.34 -0.49 11.09
C PRO A 144 -6.09 -1.42 9.90
N ILE A 145 -7.10 -1.65 9.05
CA ILE A 145 -6.97 -2.46 7.84
C ILE A 145 -6.20 -1.71 6.76
N ALA A 146 -6.55 -0.44 6.52
CA ALA A 146 -5.89 0.38 5.50
C ALA A 146 -4.39 0.55 5.74
N LEU A 147 -3.99 0.70 7.01
CA LEU A 147 -2.60 0.96 7.41
C LEU A 147 -1.82 -0.32 7.76
N LYS A 148 -2.44 -1.50 7.61
CA LYS A 148 -1.83 -2.78 7.99
C LYS A 148 -0.57 -3.06 7.18
N GLN A 149 0.45 -3.60 7.84
CA GLN A 149 1.63 -4.13 7.15
C GLN A 149 1.29 -5.53 6.64
N CYS A 150 1.31 -5.76 5.34
CA CYS A 150 1.12 -7.11 4.81
C CYS A 150 2.41 -7.94 4.84
N LYS A 151 3.13 -7.90 5.96
CA LYS A 151 4.38 -8.62 6.22
C LYS A 151 4.10 -9.75 7.20
N ALA A 152 4.27 -11.00 6.76
CA ALA A 152 4.07 -12.19 7.59
C ALA A 152 2.72 -12.23 8.33
N LEU A 153 1.62 -11.86 7.64
CA LEU A 153 0.29 -11.92 8.25
C LEU A 153 -0.08 -13.37 8.60
N PRO A 154 -0.74 -13.61 9.76
CA PRO A 154 -1.18 -14.95 10.15
C PRO A 154 -2.25 -15.52 9.21
N LYS A 155 -2.96 -14.64 8.50
CA LYS A 155 -3.88 -14.98 7.42
C LYS A 155 -3.86 -13.88 6.34
N PRO A 156 -4.20 -14.19 5.09
CA PRO A 156 -4.28 -13.18 4.05
C PRO A 156 -5.25 -12.05 4.43
N LEU A 157 -4.88 -10.80 4.13
CA LEU A 157 -5.65 -9.59 4.48
C LEU A 157 -7.12 -9.70 4.07
N PHE A 158 -7.40 -10.31 2.91
CA PHE A 158 -8.75 -10.47 2.38
C PHE A 158 -9.67 -11.27 3.32
N HIS A 159 -9.16 -12.32 3.99
CA HIS A 159 -9.97 -13.09 4.95
C HIS A 159 -10.34 -12.27 6.17
N GLU A 160 -9.39 -11.47 6.68
CA GLU A 160 -9.66 -10.56 7.80
C GLU A 160 -10.70 -9.50 7.43
N VAL A 161 -10.62 -8.96 6.21
CA VAL A 161 -11.61 -8.02 5.68
C VAL A 161 -13.00 -8.65 5.63
N MET A 162 -13.12 -9.86 5.10
CA MET A 162 -14.39 -10.58 5.00
C MET A 162 -14.98 -10.91 6.37
N GLU A 163 -14.15 -11.35 7.32
CA GLU A 163 -14.58 -11.60 8.69
C GLU A 163 -15.09 -10.34 9.38
N LEU A 164 -14.42 -9.20 9.18
CA LEU A 164 -14.88 -7.91 9.71
C LEU A 164 -16.20 -7.45 9.11
N CYS A 165 -16.48 -7.81 7.85
CA CYS A 165 -17.78 -7.54 7.23
C CYS A 165 -18.90 -8.40 7.85
N GLY A 166 -18.56 -9.55 8.42
CA GLY A 166 -19.53 -10.48 9.02
C GLY A 166 -20.45 -11.14 7.99
N GLY A 167 -21.51 -11.79 8.48
CA GLY A 167 -22.55 -12.40 7.65
C GLY A 167 -22.01 -13.41 6.63
N GLU A 168 -22.55 -13.35 5.41
CA GLU A 168 -22.18 -14.24 4.30
C GLU A 168 -20.71 -14.13 3.91
N LEU A 169 -20.09 -12.96 4.05
CA LEU A 169 -18.67 -12.77 3.74
C LEU A 169 -17.79 -13.51 4.75
N ALA A 170 -18.11 -13.47 6.04
CA ALA A 170 -17.38 -14.23 7.04
C ALA A 170 -17.50 -15.75 6.81
N GLU A 171 -18.68 -16.25 6.45
CA GLU A 171 -18.89 -17.66 6.11
C GLU A 171 -18.14 -18.07 4.84
N LEU A 172 -18.17 -17.23 3.80
CA LEU A 172 -17.41 -17.47 2.57
C LEU A 172 -15.89 -17.52 2.85
N SER A 173 -15.38 -16.62 3.69
CA SER A 173 -13.98 -16.64 4.12
C SER A 173 -13.60 -17.96 4.77
N LYS A 174 -14.46 -18.48 5.66
CA LYS A 174 -14.27 -19.76 6.35
C LYS A 174 -14.27 -20.93 5.38
N LEU A 175 -15.24 -20.99 4.46
CA LEU A 175 -15.32 -22.04 3.44
C LEU A 175 -14.10 -22.05 2.52
N GLU A 176 -13.61 -20.88 2.11
CA GLU A 176 -12.40 -20.77 1.27
C GLU A 176 -11.11 -21.15 1.99
N LEU A 177 -11.01 -20.94 3.31
CA LEU A 177 -9.88 -21.44 4.10
C LEU A 177 -9.93 -22.97 4.24
N MET A 178 -11.09 -23.54 4.50
CA MET A 178 -11.26 -25.01 4.61
C MET A 178 -10.82 -25.73 3.34
N LYS A 179 -11.20 -25.22 2.16
CA LYS A 179 -10.74 -25.77 0.86
C LYS A 179 -9.22 -25.81 0.72
N ARG A 180 -8.50 -24.87 1.35
CA ARG A 180 -7.02 -24.85 1.29
C ARG A 180 -6.39 -25.87 2.21
N ASP A 181 -7.01 -26.12 3.36
CA ASP A 181 -6.57 -27.16 4.29
C ASP A 181 -6.76 -28.55 3.66
N ASP A 182 -7.86 -28.76 2.93
CA ASP A 182 -8.14 -29.99 2.19
C ASP A 182 -7.08 -30.26 1.09
N VAL A 183 -6.65 -29.22 0.35
CA VAL A 183 -5.61 -29.35 -0.70
C VAL A 183 -4.21 -29.58 -0.11
N GLN A 184 -3.92 -29.10 1.10
CA GLN A 184 -2.65 -29.40 1.76
C GLN A 184 -2.60 -30.83 2.30
N LEU A 185 -3.73 -31.39 2.73
CA LEU A 185 -3.84 -32.77 3.21
C LEU A 185 -3.72 -33.80 2.07
N GLU A 186 -4.13 -33.47 0.85
CA GLU A 186 -4.02 -34.38 -0.32
C GLU A 186 -2.60 -34.47 -0.93
N SER A 187 -1.63 -33.69 -0.45
CA SER A 187 -0.23 -33.71 -0.95
C SER A 187 0.74 -34.56 -0.13
N VAL A 188 0.24 -35.38 0.79
CA VAL A 188 1.05 -36.32 1.59
C VAL A 188 0.46 -37.70 1.38
N ASP A 189 0.85 -38.37 0.31
CA ASP A 189 0.91 -39.83 0.15
C ASP A 189 1.32 -40.14 -1.29
N ASP A 190 2.62 -40.02 -1.57
CA ASP A 190 3.30 -40.69 -2.70
C ASP A 190 4.76 -40.91 -2.27
N ASP A 191 4.98 -41.95 -1.46
CA ASP A 191 6.26 -42.68 -1.30
C ASP A 191 5.98 -44.15 -0.95
#